data_AF-X1BKC3-F1
#
_entry.id   AF-X1BKC3-F1
#
_cell.length_a   1.000
_cell.length_b   1.000
_cell.length_c   1.000
_cell.angle_alpha   90.00
_cell.angle_beta   90.00
_cell.angle_gamma   90.00
#
_symmetry.space_group_name_H-M   'P 1'
#
loop_
_entity.id
_entity.type
_entity.pdbx_description
1 polymer ?
#
loop_
_entity_poly.entity_id
_entity_poly.type
_entity_poly.pdbx_seq_one_letter_code
_entity_poly.pdbx_strand_id
1 'polypeptide(L)'
;MSENAKAVAKEVIATVRNGEKVNMQKIQQKHGYTKCSAKSMKAKETQSYKDAIKPLAVRLRAEVNRIASELETKDLTLEKYTDLTNSLDKLNKNLQLVEGKPTEIHKHELSQEEEEAIDDLLD
;
A
#
# COMPACT_ATOMS: atom_id res chain seq x y z
N MET A 1 21.91 15.14 -5.47
CA MET A 1 20.89 14.34 -4.75
C MET A 1 20.10 15.25 -3.83
N SER A 2 18.83 14.96 -3.55
CA SER A 2 17.98 15.79 -2.67
C SER A 2 17.87 15.15 -1.28
N GLU A 3 18.47 15.79 -0.26
CA GLU A 3 18.40 15.31 1.12
C GLU A 3 16.97 15.34 1.67
N ASN A 4 16.18 16.37 1.31
CA ASN A 4 14.77 16.46 1.73
C ASN A 4 13.93 15.32 1.16
N ALA A 5 14.15 14.95 -0.11
CA ALA A 5 13.46 13.80 -0.70
C ALA A 5 13.79 12.48 0.01
N LYS A 6 15.06 12.30 0.38
CA LYS A 6 15.52 11.12 1.13
C LYS A 6 14.92 11.08 2.54
N ALA A 7 14.80 12.23 3.21
CA ALA A 7 14.14 12.34 4.52
C ALA A 7 12.64 12.01 4.45
N VAL A 8 11.93 12.51 3.43
CA VAL A 8 10.54 12.13 3.15
C VAL A 8 10.41 10.62 2.96
N ALA A 9 11.28 10.00 2.15
CA ALA A 9 11.26 8.56 1.93
C ALA A 9 11.44 7.77 3.24
N LYS A 10 12.38 8.17 4.09
CA LYS A 10 12.62 7.54 5.39
C LYS A 10 11.41 7.62 6.31
N GLU A 11 10.76 8.78 6.39
CA GLU A 11 9.56 8.94 7.22
C GLU A 11 8.38 8.11 6.67
N VAL A 12 8.19 8.07 5.35
CA VAL A 12 7.18 7.19 4.73
C VAL A 12 7.44 5.72 5.07
N ILE A 13 8.71 5.26 4.99
CA ILE A 13 9.07 3.89 5.38
C ILE A 13 8.70 3.61 6.83
N ALA A 14 9.00 4.54 7.74
CA ALA A 14 8.70 4.39 9.15
C ALA A 14 7.18 4.30 9.39
N THR A 15 6.40 5.21 8.81
CA THR A 15 4.93 5.22 8.93
C THR A 15 4.31 3.93 8.40
N VAL A 16 4.75 3.44 7.23
CA VAL A 16 4.26 2.16 6.67
C VAL A 16 4.60 0.98 7.59
N ARG A 17 5.82 0.94 8.14
CA ARG A 17 6.24 -0.14 9.05
C ARG A 17 5.48 -0.15 10.36
N ASN A 18 5.04 1.01 10.83
CA ASN A 18 4.21 1.12 12.03
C ASN A 18 2.74 0.76 11.77
N GLY A 19 2.36 0.44 10.53
CA GLY A 19 0.96 0.22 10.17
C GLY A 19 0.10 1.49 10.20
N GLU A 20 0.74 2.66 10.19
CA GLU A 20 0.05 3.94 10.26
C GLU A 20 -0.34 4.44 8.87
N LYS A 21 -1.41 5.25 8.80
CA LYS A 21 -1.85 5.89 7.56
C LYS A 21 -0.84 6.97 7.15
N VAL A 22 -0.27 6.82 5.96
CA VAL A 22 0.67 7.80 5.42
C VAL A 22 -0.05 9.04 4.91
N ASN A 23 0.22 10.20 5.53
CA ASN A 23 -0.17 11.50 4.99
C ASN A 23 1.01 12.14 4.24
N MET A 24 1.11 11.84 2.95
CA MET A 24 2.24 12.26 2.11
C MET A 24 2.42 13.78 2.05
N GLN A 25 1.33 14.54 1.99
CA GLN A 25 1.40 16.02 1.96
C GLN A 25 1.98 16.57 3.25
N LYS A 26 1.56 16.03 4.40
CA LYS A 26 2.07 16.44 5.72
C LYS A 26 3.55 16.10 5.87
N ILE A 27 3.96 14.90 5.46
CA ILE A 27 5.36 14.47 5.51
C ILE A 27 6.24 15.35 4.61
N GLN A 28 5.82 15.64 3.38
CA GLN A 28 6.58 16.53 2.49
C GLN A 28 6.71 17.94 3.05
N GLN A 29 5.64 18.51 3.59
CA GLN A 29 5.69 19.84 4.24
C GLN A 29 6.63 19.86 5.43
N LYS A 30 6.63 18.81 6.26
CA LYS A 30 7.53 18.66 7.41
C LYS A 30 9.01 18.69 6.99
N HIS A 31 9.33 18.15 5.81
CA HIS A 31 10.69 18.09 5.27
C HIS A 31 11.00 19.21 4.27
N GLY A 32 10.33 20.36 4.40
CA GLY A 32 10.70 21.59 3.70
C GLY A 32 10.13 21.77 2.30
N TYR A 33 9.20 20.93 1.84
CA TYR A 33 8.48 21.19 0.61
C TYR A 33 7.37 22.22 0.83
N THR A 34 7.24 23.17 -0.09
CA THR A 34 6.12 24.13 -0.08
C THR A 34 4.79 23.39 -0.21
N LYS A 35 3.69 24.00 0.26
CA LYS A 35 2.33 23.43 0.16
C LYS A 35 1.99 22.99 -1.27
N CYS A 36 2.34 23.79 -2.28
CA CYS A 36 2.12 23.45 -3.69
C CYS A 36 2.95 22.22 -4.11
N SER A 37 4.23 22.18 -3.76
CA SER A 37 5.12 21.07 -4.11
C SER A 37 4.73 19.77 -3.40
N ALA A 38 4.28 19.87 -2.15
CA ALA A 38 3.77 18.74 -1.38
C ALA A 38 2.44 18.23 -1.95
N LYS A 39 1.55 19.13 -2.37
CA LYS A 39 0.28 18.78 -3.03
C LYS A 39 0.52 18.05 -4.35
N SER A 40 1.52 18.48 -5.13
CA SER A 40 1.93 17.82 -6.37
C SER A 40 2.82 16.59 -6.16
N MET A 41 3.06 16.19 -4.90
CA MET A 41 3.87 15.03 -4.55
C MET A 41 5.31 15.06 -5.07
N LYS A 42 5.89 16.25 -5.24
CA LYS A 42 7.17 16.47 -5.94
C LYS A 42 8.34 15.63 -5.41
N ALA A 43 8.36 15.33 -4.11
CA ALA A 43 9.40 14.47 -3.53
C ALA A 43 9.46 13.08 -4.20
N LYS A 44 8.31 12.48 -4.56
CA LYS A 44 8.21 11.13 -5.12
C LYS A 44 8.82 11.00 -6.52
N GLU A 45 8.90 12.10 -7.25
CA GLU A 45 9.45 12.14 -8.60
C GLU A 45 10.97 12.07 -8.61
N THR A 46 11.60 12.49 -7.51
CA THR A 46 13.05 12.58 -7.38
C THR A 46 13.71 11.20 -7.31
N GLN A 47 14.92 11.09 -7.89
CA GLN A 47 15.70 9.86 -7.83
C GLN A 47 16.07 9.48 -6.39
N SER A 48 16.41 10.45 -5.55
CA SER A 48 16.77 10.21 -4.14
C SER A 48 15.63 9.60 -3.32
N TYR A 49 14.37 9.94 -3.61
CA TYR A 49 13.22 9.27 -3.02
C TYR A 49 13.08 7.84 -3.54
N LYS A 50 13.13 7.68 -4.87
CA LYS A 50 13.00 6.37 -5.55
C LYS A 50 14.04 5.37 -5.06
N ASP A 51 15.29 5.79 -4.94
CA ASP A 51 16.39 4.94 -4.46
C ASP A 51 16.18 4.52 -3.01
N ALA A 52 15.75 5.45 -2.15
CA ALA A 52 15.52 5.17 -0.74
C ALA A 52 14.31 4.26 -0.50
N ILE A 53 13.25 4.39 -1.30
CA ILE A 53 12.00 3.63 -1.14
C ILE A 53 12.05 2.26 -1.82
N LYS A 54 12.89 2.08 -2.85
CA LYS A 54 13.00 0.85 -3.66
C LYS A 54 13.12 -0.43 -2.82
N PRO A 55 13.94 -0.52 -1.75
CA PRO A 55 14.03 -1.73 -0.95
C PRO A 55 12.73 -2.10 -0.22
N LEU A 56 11.89 -1.11 0.12
CA LEU A 56 10.57 -1.36 0.69
C LEU A 56 9.60 -1.84 -0.40
N ALA A 57 9.57 -1.17 -1.55
CA ALA A 57 8.70 -1.55 -2.67
C ALA A 57 8.95 -2.98 -3.18
N VAL A 58 10.23 -3.40 -3.26
CA VAL A 58 10.59 -4.78 -3.65
C VAL A 58 10.04 -5.80 -2.64
N ARG A 59 10.17 -5.53 -1.33
CA ARG A 59 9.65 -6.43 -0.29
C ARG A 59 8.12 -6.51 -0.29
N LEU A 60 7.45 -5.36 -0.42
CA LEU A 60 5.98 -5.33 -0.51
C LEU A 60 5.48 -6.10 -1.73
N ARG A 61 6.11 -5.93 -2.90
CA ARG A 61 5.77 -6.69 -4.11
C ARG A 61 5.96 -8.21 -3.92
N ALA A 62 7.06 -8.62 -3.30
CA ALA A 62 7.30 -10.03 -3.02
C ALA A 62 6.21 -10.63 -2.12
N GLU A 63 5.78 -9.88 -1.10
CA GLU A 63 4.74 -10.31 -0.17
C GLU A 63 3.35 -10.36 -0.82
N VAL A 64 3.02 -9.37 -1.65
CA VAL A 64 1.80 -9.37 -2.48
C VAL A 64 1.74 -10.63 -3.34
N ASN A 65 2.83 -10.95 -4.05
CA ASN A 65 2.89 -12.13 -4.91
C ASN A 65 2.76 -13.44 -4.10
N ARG A 66 3.35 -13.50 -2.90
CA ARG A 66 3.25 -14.65 -2.00
C ARG A 66 1.80 -14.89 -1.58
N ILE A 67 1.12 -13.85 -1.10
CA ILE A 67 -0.28 -13.96 -0.65
C ILE A 67 -1.20 -14.30 -1.83
N ALA A 68 -1.00 -13.69 -3.00
CA ALA A 68 -1.75 -14.02 -4.21
C ALA A 68 -1.59 -15.50 -4.59
N SER A 69 -0.35 -16.03 -4.53
CA SER A 69 -0.09 -17.45 -4.81
C SER A 69 -0.76 -18.37 -3.78
N GLU A 70 -0.80 -17.97 -2.51
CA GLU A 70 -1.49 -18.75 -1.47
C GLU A 70 -3.01 -18.74 -1.65
N LEU A 71 -3.59 -17.64 -2.11
CA LEU A 71 -5.02 -17.55 -2.45
C LEU A 71 -5.38 -18.42 -3.67
N GLU A 72 -4.49 -18.54 -4.66
CA GLU A 72 -4.72 -19.36 -5.86
C GLU A 72 -4.58 -20.87 -5.61
N THR A 73 -3.73 -21.28 -4.66
CA THR A 73 -3.30 -22.69 -4.53
C THR A 73 -3.86 -23.43 -3.33
N LYS A 74 -4.39 -22.73 -2.33
CA LYS A 74 -4.89 -23.37 -1.10
C LYS A 74 -6.40 -23.37 -1.07
N ASP A 75 -6.95 -24.48 -0.60
CA ASP A 75 -8.33 -24.54 -0.14
C ASP A 75 -8.40 -23.86 1.24
N LEU A 76 -8.99 -22.66 1.28
CA LEU A 76 -8.97 -21.78 2.44
C LEU A 76 -10.38 -21.70 3.04
N THR A 77 -10.47 -21.76 4.36
CA THR A 77 -11.72 -21.39 5.05
C THR A 77 -12.04 -19.92 4.77
N LEU A 78 -13.33 -19.58 4.77
CA LEU A 78 -13.81 -18.23 4.47
C LEU A 78 -13.13 -17.14 5.34
N GLU A 79 -12.95 -17.42 6.63
CA GLU A 79 -12.25 -16.51 7.55
C GLU A 79 -10.80 -16.26 7.12
N LYS A 80 -10.06 -17.31 6.76
CA LYS A 80 -8.66 -17.19 6.29
C LYS A 80 -8.57 -16.50 4.95
N TYR A 81 -9.53 -16.76 4.05
CA TYR A 81 -9.62 -16.08 2.77
C TYR A 81 -9.83 -14.57 2.96
N THR A 82 -10.77 -14.19 3.82
CA THR A 82 -11.09 -12.80 4.15
C THR A 82 -9.88 -12.07 4.77
N ASP A 83 -9.17 -12.72 5.70
CA ASP A 83 -7.97 -12.15 6.32
C ASP A 83 -6.84 -11.92 5.31
N LEU A 84 -6.63 -12.89 4.40
CA LEU A 84 -5.61 -12.80 3.37
C LEU A 84 -5.94 -11.74 2.32
N THR A 85 -7.19 -11.63 1.87
CA THR A 85 -7.63 -10.57 0.93
C THR A 85 -7.52 -9.18 1.56
N ASN A 86 -7.94 -9.02 2.82
CA ASN A 86 -7.76 -7.76 3.56
C ASN A 86 -6.29 -7.39 3.72
N SER A 87 -5.42 -8.37 3.97
CA SER A 87 -3.98 -8.17 4.07
C SER A 87 -3.36 -7.78 2.72
N LEU A 88 -3.81 -8.44 1.65
CA LEU A 88 -3.40 -8.16 0.26
C LEU A 88 -3.77 -6.74 -0.16
N ASP A 89 -5.00 -6.30 0.12
CA ASP A 89 -5.47 -4.94 -0.17
C ASP A 89 -4.60 -3.88 0.55
N LYS A 90 -4.32 -4.08 1.84
CA LYS A 90 -3.45 -3.18 2.62
C LYS A 90 -2.04 -3.10 2.02
N LEU A 91 -1.47 -4.24 1.63
CA LEU A 91 -0.15 -4.30 1.02
C LEU A 91 -0.13 -3.65 -0.36
N ASN A 92 -1.17 -3.84 -1.17
CA ASN A 92 -1.31 -3.21 -2.48
C ASN A 92 -1.44 -1.68 -2.37
N LYS A 93 -2.25 -1.17 -1.45
CA LYS A 93 -2.36 0.27 -1.18
C LYS A 93 -1.02 0.87 -0.75
N ASN A 94 -0.30 0.17 0.14
CA ASN A 94 1.05 0.57 0.55
C ASN A 94 2.03 0.55 -0.64
N LEU A 95 1.98 -0.47 -1.49
CA LEU A 95 2.83 -0.58 -2.68
C LEU A 95 2.54 0.56 -3.68
N GLN A 96 1.27 0.81 -4.02
CA GLN A 96 0.87 1.90 -4.91
C GLN A 96 1.36 3.26 -4.38
N LEU A 97 1.15 3.49 -3.09
CA LEU A 97 1.61 4.70 -2.42
C LEU A 97 3.12 4.90 -2.57
N VAL A 98 3.94 3.88 -2.27
CA VAL A 98 5.41 4.02 -2.32
C VAL A 98 5.95 4.11 -3.74
N GLU A 99 5.29 3.49 -4.72
CA GLU A 99 5.73 3.49 -6.12
C GLU A 99 5.38 4.78 -6.87
N GLY A 100 4.64 5.70 -6.27
CA GLY A 100 4.20 6.88 -7.03
C GLY A 100 2.95 6.68 -7.84
N LYS A 101 2.37 5.48 -7.83
CA LYS A 101 1.15 5.17 -8.59
C LYS A 101 -0.07 5.82 -7.91
N PRO A 102 -1.11 6.16 -8.69
CA PRO A 102 -2.41 6.48 -8.13
C PRO A 102 -2.83 5.38 -7.16
N THR A 103 -3.33 5.76 -5.97
CA THR A 103 -3.94 4.80 -5.07
C THR A 103 -5.37 4.59 -5.55
N GLU A 104 -5.62 3.48 -6.23
CA GLU A 104 -6.97 3.14 -6.68
C GLU A 104 -7.73 2.57 -5.48
N ILE A 105 -8.85 3.21 -5.14
CA ILE A 105 -9.78 2.66 -4.16
C ILE A 105 -10.71 1.74 -4.96
N HIS A 106 -10.37 0.45 -5.02
CA HIS A 106 -11.36 -0.54 -5.40
C HIS A 106 -12.33 -0.66 -4.21
N LYS A 107 -13.52 -0.08 -4.34
CA LYS A 107 -14.65 -0.50 -3.51
C LYS A 107 -14.98 -1.92 -3.96
N HIS A 108 -14.59 -2.91 -3.17
CA HIS A 108 -15.17 -4.23 -3.33
C HIS A 108 -16.55 -4.15 -2.68
N GLU A 109 -17.55 -3.84 -3.51
CA GLU A 109 -18.93 -4.22 -3.19
C GLU A 109 -18.97 -5.71 -3.53
N LEU A 110 -19.20 -6.56 -2.52
CA LEU A 110 -19.48 -7.98 -2.77
C LEU A 110 -20.73 -8.02 -3.65
N SER A 111 -20.71 -8.84 -4.70
CA SER A 111 -21.92 -9.09 -5.47
C SER A 111 -22.92 -9.87 -4.59
N GLN A 112 -24.23 -9.74 -4.87
CA GLN A 112 -25.25 -10.47 -4.12
C GLN A 112 -25.03 -11.99 -4.18
N GLU A 113 -24.48 -12.50 -5.29
CA GLU A 113 -24.12 -13.92 -5.44
C GLU A 113 -22.95 -14.34 -4.52
N GLU A 114 -22.00 -13.43 -4.24
CA GLU A 114 -20.89 -13.70 -3.31
C GLU A 114 -21.34 -13.59 -1.84
N GLU A 115 -22.32 -12.74 -1.52
CA GLU A 115 -22.93 -12.68 -0.19
C GLU A 115 -23.78 -13.92 0.09
N GLU A 116 -24.62 -14.35 -0.86
CA GLU A 116 -25.44 -15.57 -0.73
C GLU A 116 -24.59 -16.85 -0.63
N ALA A 117 -23.51 -16.96 -1.41
CA ALA A 117 -22.60 -18.11 -1.34
C ALA A 117 -21.86 -18.21 0.01
N ILE A 118 -21.71 -17.09 0.73
CA ILE A 118 -21.11 -17.06 2.07
C ILE A 118 -22.13 -17.51 3.13
N ASP A 119 -23.38 -17.06 3.03
CA ASP A 119 -24.45 -17.46 3.94
C ASP A 119 -24.73 -18.97 3.84
N ASP A 120 -24.77 -19.52 2.64
CA ASP A 120 -24.97 -20.96 2.39
C ASP A 120 -23.83 -21.85 2.93
N LEU A 121 -22.66 -21.27 3.23
CA LEU A 121 -21.48 -21.96 3.77
C LEU A 121 -21.39 -21.92 5.29
N LEU A 122 -22.22 -21.09 5.94
CA LEU A 122 -22.26 -20.89 7.40
C LEU A 122 -23.46 -21.56 8.09
N ASP A 123 -24.40 -22.11 7.31
CA ASP A 123 -25.49 -23.00 7.76
C ASP A 123 -25.08 -24.50 7.74
#